data_AF-A0A0E0PJS2-F1
#
_entry.id   AF-A0A0E0PJS2-F1
#
_cell.length_a   1.000
_cell.length_b   1.000
_cell.length_c   1.000
_cell.angle_alpha   90.00
_cell.angle_beta   90.00
_cell.angle_gamma   90.00
#
_symmetry.space_group_name_H-M   'P 1'
#
loop_
_entity.id
_entity.type
_entity.pdbx_description
1 polymer ?
#
loop_
_entity_poly.entity_id
_entity_poly.type
_entity_poly.pdbx_seq_one_letter_code
_entity_poly.pdbx_strand_id
1 'polypeptide(L)'
;MRSSGISVIVVVRHLAWLVLILCSWPRVAAAQAQQAPKTDPVEAVALNTILGRWGKKASWEWNISGELCSGFASTEIDWDYYPTINPFIKCDCSFSNNTLCHITKLVRCSGRSIGAVDDIVDVAVGAD
;
A
#
# COMPACT_ATOMS: atom_id res chain seq x y z
N MET A 1 -35.84 -44.84 -44.73
CA MET A 1 -34.54 -44.56 -44.08
C MET A 1 -34.38 -43.04 -43.87
N ARG A 2 -35.01 -42.47 -42.83
CA ARG A 2 -34.94 -41.01 -42.53
C ARG A 2 -34.95 -40.69 -41.03
N SER A 3 -34.83 -41.73 -40.20
CA SER A 3 -34.82 -41.67 -38.74
C SER A 3 -33.40 -41.45 -38.17
N SER A 4 -32.37 -41.91 -38.89
CA SER A 4 -30.96 -41.76 -38.49
C SER A 4 -30.45 -40.32 -38.55
N GLY A 5 -30.95 -39.50 -39.48
CA GLY A 5 -30.49 -38.11 -39.64
C GLY A 5 -30.92 -37.17 -38.50
N ILE A 6 -32.13 -37.37 -37.97
CA ILE A 6 -32.66 -36.55 -36.86
C ILE A 6 -31.91 -36.87 -35.57
N SER A 7 -31.64 -38.16 -35.31
CA SER A 7 -30.85 -38.60 -34.16
C SER A 7 -29.42 -38.06 -34.21
N VAL A 8 -28.78 -38.05 -35.38
CA VAL A 8 -27.42 -37.50 -35.54
C VAL A 8 -27.39 -35.99 -35.31
N ILE A 9 -28.36 -35.22 -35.82
CA ILE A 9 -28.42 -33.76 -35.61
C ILE A 9 -28.63 -33.42 -34.14
N VAL A 10 -29.48 -34.18 -33.45
CA VAL A 10 -29.73 -34.02 -32.01
C VAL A 10 -28.46 -34.31 -31.21
N VAL A 11 -27.77 -35.43 -31.49
CA VAL A 11 -26.50 -35.78 -30.84
C VAL A 11 -25.41 -34.73 -31.09
N VAL A 12 -25.22 -34.27 -32.34
CA VAL A 12 -24.23 -33.23 -32.68
C VAL A 12 -24.52 -31.93 -31.94
N ARG A 13 -25.80 -31.54 -31.83
CA ARG A 13 -26.20 -30.32 -31.12
C ARG A 13 -25.99 -30.43 -29.61
N HIS A 14 -26.23 -31.59 -29.01
CA HIS A 14 -25.94 -31.83 -27.60
C HIS A 14 -24.44 -31.83 -27.31
N LEU A 15 -23.63 -32.48 -28.17
CA LEU A 15 -22.17 -32.47 -28.05
C LEU A 15 -21.61 -31.05 -28.19
N ALA A 16 -22.12 -30.25 -29.13
CA ALA A 16 -21.73 -28.86 -29.29
C ALA A 16 -22.08 -28.02 -28.04
N TRP A 17 -23.26 -28.22 -27.45
CA TRP A 17 -23.64 -27.56 -26.20
C TRP A 17 -22.74 -27.94 -25.02
N LEU A 18 -22.37 -29.22 -24.89
CA LEU A 18 -21.47 -29.68 -23.82
C LEU A 18 -20.06 -29.10 -23.97
N VAL A 19 -19.54 -29.00 -25.19
CA VAL A 19 -18.24 -28.37 -25.47
C VAL A 19 -18.27 -26.88 -25.13
N LEU A 20 -19.34 -26.16 -25.48
CA LEU A 20 -19.47 -24.74 -25.11
C LEU A 20 -19.49 -24.53 -23.60
N ILE A 21 -20.17 -25.40 -22.83
CA ILE A 21 -20.20 -25.33 -21.37
C ILE A 21 -18.81 -25.61 -20.77
N LEU A 22 -18.10 -26.63 -21.27
CA LEU A 22 -16.76 -27.00 -20.78
C LEU A 22 -15.70 -25.94 -21.13
N CYS A 23 -15.82 -25.28 -22.27
CA CYS A 23 -14.91 -24.20 -22.68
C CYS A 23 -15.19 -22.85 -21.99
N SER A 24 -16.29 -22.74 -21.25
CA SER A 24 -16.71 -21.48 -20.61
C SER A 24 -16.19 -21.29 -19.18
N TRP A 25 -15.31 -22.16 -18.66
CA TRP A 25 -14.76 -21.96 -17.31
C TRP A 25 -13.91 -20.68 -17.28
N PRO A 26 -14.29 -19.66 -16.51
CA PRO A 26 -13.44 -18.49 -16.35
C PRO A 26 -12.17 -18.94 -15.62
N ARG A 27 -11.01 -18.64 -16.22
CA ARG A 27 -9.73 -18.74 -15.51
C ARG A 27 -9.76 -17.69 -14.40
N VAL A 28 -9.97 -18.12 -13.16
CA VAL A 28 -9.81 -17.25 -12.00
C VAL A 28 -8.31 -16.97 -11.88
N ALA A 29 -7.87 -15.81 -12.37
CA ALA A 29 -6.54 -15.31 -12.06
C ALA A 29 -6.54 -14.98 -10.56
N ALA A 30 -5.75 -15.69 -9.77
CA ALA A 30 -5.48 -15.30 -8.40
C ALA A 30 -4.66 -14.00 -8.44
N ALA A 31 -5.31 -12.87 -8.19
CA ALA A 31 -4.58 -11.66 -7.81
C ALA A 31 -3.98 -11.94 -6.42
N GLN A 32 -2.67 -12.16 -6.34
CA GLN A 32 -2.00 -12.21 -5.06
C GLN A 32 -2.14 -10.83 -4.43
N ALA A 33 -2.91 -10.74 -3.33
CA ALA A 33 -2.93 -9.54 -2.52
C ALA A 33 -1.53 -9.40 -1.91
N GLN A 34 -0.66 -8.63 -2.56
CA GLN A 34 0.61 -8.22 -1.99
C GLN A 34 0.28 -7.57 -0.63
N GLN A 35 0.80 -8.12 0.47
CA GLN A 35 0.59 -7.49 1.77
C GLN A 35 1.16 -6.07 1.70
N ALA A 36 0.37 -5.09 2.13
CA ALA A 36 0.83 -3.71 2.21
C ALA A 36 2.12 -3.68 3.05
N PRO A 37 3.15 -2.93 2.60
CA PRO A 37 4.39 -2.82 3.35
C PRO A 37 4.11 -2.29 4.76
N LYS A 38 4.93 -2.75 5.71
CA LYS A 38 4.80 -2.42 7.13
C LYS A 38 5.99 -1.56 7.54
N THR A 39 5.74 -0.48 8.27
CA THR A 39 6.77 0.24 9.02
C THR A 39 7.43 -0.71 10.01
N ASP A 40 8.74 -0.60 10.15
CA ASP A 40 9.48 -1.30 11.19
C ASP A 40 8.86 -1.01 12.59
N PRO A 41 8.60 -2.05 13.42
CA PRO A 41 7.94 -1.86 14.71
C PRO A 41 8.77 -1.02 15.71
N VAL A 42 10.10 -1.10 15.66
CA VAL A 42 11.00 -0.31 16.51
C VAL A 42 10.91 1.15 16.12
N GLU A 43 10.97 1.44 14.82
CA GLU A 43 10.82 2.80 14.30
C GLU A 43 9.43 3.38 14.60
N ALA A 44 8.37 2.57 14.47
CA ALA A 44 7.02 2.98 14.80
C ALA A 44 6.90 3.38 16.28
N VAL A 45 7.51 2.62 17.19
CA VAL A 45 7.54 2.96 18.62
C VAL A 45 8.37 4.22 18.88
N ALA A 46 9.53 4.34 18.25
CA ALA A 46 10.39 5.51 18.37
C ALA A 46 9.68 6.79 17.90
N LEU A 47 9.05 6.74 16.73
CA LEU A 47 8.28 7.86 16.18
C LEU A 47 7.14 8.26 17.12
N ASN A 48 6.32 7.29 17.57
CA ASN A 48 5.22 7.57 18.49
C ASN A 48 5.72 8.18 19.82
N THR A 49 6.89 7.75 20.30
CA THR A 49 7.53 8.33 21.49
C THR A 49 7.93 9.78 21.27
N ILE A 50 8.53 10.09 20.12
CA ILE A 50 8.92 11.46 19.74
C ILE A 50 7.67 12.34 19.62
N LEU A 51 6.65 11.89 18.90
CA LEU A 51 5.37 12.60 18.76
C LEU A 51 4.71 12.84 20.12
N GLY A 52 4.77 11.87 21.03
CA GLY A 52 4.28 12.01 22.41
C GLY A 52 5.02 13.11 23.18
N ARG A 53 6.35 13.14 23.13
CA ARG A 53 7.17 14.22 23.73
C ARG A 53 6.86 15.59 23.13
N TRP A 54 6.44 15.59 21.87
CA TRP A 54 6.08 16.78 21.11
C TRP A 54 4.64 17.24 21.36
N GLY A 55 3.82 16.45 22.06
CA GLY A 55 2.39 16.71 22.20
C GLY A 55 1.64 16.66 20.86
N LYS A 56 2.15 15.87 19.89
CA LYS A 56 1.61 15.73 18.54
C LYS A 56 1.09 14.31 18.32
N LYS A 57 0.28 14.16 17.28
CA LYS A 57 -0.22 12.87 16.80
C LYS A 57 0.14 12.72 15.33
N ALA A 58 0.14 11.48 14.87
CA ALA A 58 0.28 11.19 13.44
C ALA A 58 -0.84 11.85 12.64
N SER A 59 -0.49 12.41 11.48
CA SER A 59 -1.45 13.03 10.57
C SER A 59 -2.14 11.96 9.74
N TRP A 60 -3.44 12.13 9.47
CA TRP A 60 -4.21 11.16 8.69
C TRP A 60 -3.72 11.07 7.23
N GLU A 61 -3.04 12.10 6.75
CA GLU A 61 -2.44 12.22 5.42
C GLU A 61 -1.31 11.20 5.17
N TRP A 62 -0.62 10.79 6.23
CA TRP A 62 0.43 9.77 6.16
C TRP A 62 0.20 8.55 7.06
N ASN A 63 -0.87 8.56 7.86
CA ASN A 63 -1.31 7.44 8.70
C ASN A 63 -2.75 7.05 8.37
N ILE A 64 -3.00 6.65 7.11
CA ILE A 64 -4.36 6.42 6.59
C ILE A 64 -4.99 5.16 7.22
N SER A 65 -4.20 4.08 7.33
CA SER A 65 -4.70 2.75 7.74
C SER A 65 -4.23 2.34 9.14
N GLY A 66 -3.72 3.27 9.95
CA GLY A 66 -2.98 2.95 11.18
C GLY A 66 -1.54 2.50 10.92
N GLU A 67 -1.07 2.61 9.68
CA GLU A 67 0.27 2.32 9.21
C GLU A 67 0.99 3.66 8.96
N LEU A 68 2.14 3.88 9.61
CA LEU A 68 2.79 5.20 9.69
C LEU A 68 3.45 5.62 8.36
N CYS A 69 3.86 4.67 7.53
CA CYS A 69 4.47 4.90 6.23
C CYS A 69 3.46 4.72 5.09
N SER A 70 2.24 5.22 5.28
CA SER A 70 1.18 5.17 4.27
C SER A 70 0.93 6.55 3.67
N GLY A 71 0.15 6.62 2.59
CA GLY A 71 -0.18 7.89 1.95
C GLY A 71 1.06 8.68 1.56
N PHE A 72 1.10 9.97 1.92
CA PHE A 72 2.17 10.89 1.50
C PHE A 72 3.57 10.51 2.00
N ALA A 73 3.70 9.83 3.15
CA ALA A 73 5.01 9.43 3.68
C ALA A 73 5.76 8.45 2.77
N SER A 74 5.03 7.67 1.97
CA SER A 74 5.58 6.68 1.02
C SER A 74 5.79 7.21 -0.40
N THR A 75 5.36 8.45 -0.67
CA THR A 75 5.49 9.06 -1.99
C THR A 75 6.86 9.73 -2.15
N GLU A 76 7.25 10.02 -3.39
CA GLU A 76 8.46 10.79 -3.69
C GLU A 76 8.36 12.28 -3.28
N ILE A 77 7.19 12.76 -2.87
CA ILE A 77 6.97 14.16 -2.51
C ILE A 77 7.67 14.50 -1.19
N ASP A 78 8.38 15.63 -1.16
CA ASP A 78 9.05 16.14 0.04
C ASP A 78 8.12 17.03 0.89
N TRP A 79 8.54 17.29 2.12
CA TRP A 79 7.75 17.99 3.14
C TRP A 79 7.40 19.44 2.77
N ASP A 80 8.23 20.09 1.95
CA ASP A 80 8.11 21.49 1.55
C ASP A 80 6.91 21.74 0.62
N TYR A 81 6.45 20.70 -0.08
CA TYR A 81 5.24 20.75 -0.90
C TYR A 81 3.97 20.80 -0.06
N TYR A 82 3.98 20.23 1.15
CA TYR A 82 2.83 20.17 2.06
C TYR A 82 3.15 20.73 3.46
N PRO A 83 3.46 22.04 3.57
CA PRO A 83 3.89 22.65 4.84
C PRO A 83 2.80 22.65 5.93
N THR A 84 1.55 22.36 5.56
CA THR A 84 0.42 22.22 6.49
C THR A 84 0.38 20.86 7.17
N ILE A 85 1.02 19.83 6.61
CA ILE A 85 1.12 18.50 7.20
C ILE A 85 2.32 18.52 8.15
N ASN A 86 2.04 18.75 9.44
CA ASN A 86 3.08 18.96 10.43
C ASN A 86 2.72 18.30 11.77
N PRO A 87 3.54 17.36 12.27
CA PRO A 87 4.81 16.90 11.70
C PRO A 87 4.63 16.06 10.42
N PHE A 88 5.66 16.04 9.58
CA PHE A 88 5.74 15.21 8.37
C PHE A 88 6.80 14.13 8.55
N ILE A 89 6.59 12.97 7.95
CA ILE A 89 7.59 11.91 7.89
C ILE A 89 7.83 11.47 6.46
N LYS A 90 9.04 11.02 6.17
CA LYS A 90 9.41 10.37 4.91
C LYS A 90 9.79 8.92 5.20
N CYS A 91 9.33 8.02 4.35
CA CYS A 91 9.67 6.61 4.44
C CYS A 91 10.29 6.08 3.14
N ASP A 92 11.17 5.10 3.26
CA ASP A 92 11.67 4.27 2.18
C ASP A 92 11.13 2.85 2.35
N CYS A 93 10.29 2.41 1.41
CA CYS A 93 9.65 1.11 1.39
C CYS A 93 10.26 0.17 0.34
N SER A 94 11.50 0.39 -0.07
CA SER A 94 12.21 -0.49 -1.02
C SER A 94 12.79 -1.76 -0.36
N PHE A 95 12.73 -1.85 0.97
CA PHE A 95 13.33 -2.93 1.76
C PHE A 95 12.49 -4.21 1.74
N SER A 96 13.18 -5.34 1.91
CA SER A 96 12.59 -6.68 2.00
C SER A 96 11.57 -6.99 0.88
N ASN A 97 11.92 -6.73 -0.38
CA ASN A 97 11.01 -6.90 -1.54
C ASN A 97 9.70 -6.07 -1.39
N ASN A 98 9.83 -4.82 -0.96
CA ASN A 98 8.71 -3.89 -0.79
C ASN A 98 7.70 -4.33 0.27
N THR A 99 8.14 -5.02 1.31
CA THR A 99 7.28 -5.40 2.46
C THR A 99 7.64 -4.66 3.75
N LEU A 100 8.80 -4.01 3.81
CA LEU A 100 9.28 -3.27 4.98
C LEU A 100 9.54 -1.80 4.59
N CYS A 101 9.07 -0.88 5.42
CA CYS A 101 9.32 0.55 5.29
C CYS A 101 10.19 1.04 6.45
N HIS A 102 11.19 1.84 6.13
CA HIS A 102 11.99 2.58 7.09
C HIS A 102 11.65 4.06 7.06
N ILE A 103 11.45 4.67 8.22
CA ILE A 103 11.30 6.13 8.39
C ILE A 103 12.69 6.75 8.20
N THR A 104 12.88 7.47 7.10
CA THR A 104 14.16 8.08 6.78
C THR A 104 14.29 9.49 7.31
N LYS A 105 13.16 10.21 7.46
CA LYS A 105 13.15 11.60 7.94
C LYS A 105 11.92 11.91 8.77
N LEU A 106 12.10 12.72 9.81
CA LEU A 106 11.03 13.33 10.59
C LEU A 106 11.24 14.85 10.62
N VAL A 107 10.23 15.59 10.19
CA VAL A 107 10.27 17.05 10.07
C VAL A 107 9.18 17.69 10.90
N ARG A 108 9.53 18.76 11.62
CA ARG A 108 8.60 19.60 12.37
C ARG A 108 8.78 21.06 11.99
N CYS A 109 7.65 21.71 11.72
CA CYS A 109 7.54 23.17 11.67
C CYS A 109 6.96 23.69 13.00
N SER A 110 7.56 24.68 13.64
CA SER A 110 6.91 25.47 14.69
C SER A 110 6.31 26.73 14.07
N GLY A 111 5.17 27.18 14.60
CA GLY A 111 4.30 28.19 13.99
C GLY A 111 4.85 29.63 13.96
N ARG A 112 6.16 29.83 13.84
CA ARG A 112 6.77 31.16 13.73
C ARG A 112 6.77 31.67 12.28
N SER A 113 6.80 30.78 11.28
CA SER A 113 6.71 31.09 9.85
C SER A 113 6.23 29.86 9.07
N ILE A 114 5.33 30.01 8.09
CA ILE A 114 5.06 28.94 7.11
C ILE A 114 6.37 28.76 6.32
N GLY A 115 7.04 27.62 6.50
CA GLY A 115 8.35 27.31 5.92
C GLY A 115 9.53 27.33 6.90
N ALA A 116 9.33 27.69 8.17
CA ALA A 116 10.35 27.49 9.20
C ALA A 116 10.30 26.04 9.70
N VAL A 117 11.32 25.26 9.35
CA VAL A 117 11.61 23.96 9.97
C VAL A 117 12.44 24.20 11.22
N ASP A 118 11.94 23.77 12.36
CA ASP A 118 12.65 23.93 13.64
C ASP A 118 13.49 22.70 13.98
N ASP A 119 13.03 21.51 13.57
CA ASP A 119 13.76 20.25 13.76
C ASP A 119 13.63 19.37 12.51
N ILE A 120 14.77 18.92 11.98
CA ILE A 120 14.86 17.78 11.06
C ILE A 120 15.66 16.71 11.78
N VAL A 121 15.04 15.55 11.98
CA VAL A 121 15.68 14.38 12.59
C VAL A 121 15.84 13.33 11.51
N ASP A 122 17.09 13.02 11.19
CA ASP A 122 17.41 11.78 10.49
C ASP A 122 17.22 10.65 11.49
N VAL A 123 16.21 9.82 11.25
CA VAL A 123 15.90 8.67 12.10
C VAL A 123 16.86 7.55 11.70
N ALA A 124 18.11 7.66 12.14
CA ALA A 124 19.09 6.59 12.01
C ALA A 124 18.79 5.53 13.07
N VAL A 125 17.94 4.56 12.74
CA VAL A 125 17.84 3.33 13.53
C VAL A 125 18.88 2.35 12.97
N GLY A 126 19.65 1.76 13.87
CA GLY A 126 20.84 0.98 13.55
C GLY A 126 20.57 -0.05 12.46
N ALA A 127 21.52 -0.20 11.56
CA ALA A 127 21.55 -1.29 10.60
C ALA A 127 21.60 -2.62 11.35
N ASP A 128 20.52 -3.40 11.27
CA ASP A 128 20.53 -4.86 11.39
C ASP A 128 20.08 -5.49 10.06
#